data_AF-A0A3D5B6U5-F1
#
_entry.id   AF-A0A3D5B6U5-F1
#
_cell.length_a   1.000
_cell.length_b   1.000
_cell.length_c   1.000
_cell.angle_alpha   90.00
_cell.angle_beta   90.00
_cell.angle_gamma   90.00
#
_symmetry.space_group_name_H-M   'P 1'
#
loop_
_entity.id
_entity.type
_entity.pdbx_description
1 polymer ?
#
loop_
_entity_poly.entity_id
_entity_poly.type
_entity_poly.pdbx_seq_one_letter_code
_entity_poly.pdbx_strand_id
1 'polypeptide(L)'
;MKKMVDKEIGVTKAREEFSNIIKDVQYQSGAYVISRHGEKVAAVVPVQVYQDWKKQRKGFFDQIREIQEKADLGPQEASQLAAEAVAAVRSEKDQKS
;
A
#
# COMPACT_ATOMS: atom_id res chain seq x y z
N MET A 1 -2.11 16.97 1.48
CA MET A 1 -2.00 15.62 2.08
C MET A 1 -1.21 15.76 3.37
N LYS A 2 -1.82 15.52 4.55
CA LYS A 2 -1.11 15.62 5.84
C LYS A 2 -0.06 14.49 5.87
N LYS A 3 1.22 14.84 6.02
CA LYS A 3 2.32 13.86 6.08
C LYS A 3 2.08 12.97 7.32
N MET A 4 1.73 11.71 7.11
CA MET A 4 1.69 10.74 8.19
C MET A 4 3.13 10.53 8.68
N VAL A 5 3.34 10.65 9.98
CA VAL A 5 4.62 10.33 10.60
C VAL A 5 4.49 8.88 11.07
N ASP A 6 5.23 8.00 10.41
CA ASP A 6 5.29 6.59 10.75
C ASP A 6 6.26 6.42 11.93
N LYS A 7 5.72 6.06 13.09
CA LYS A 7 6.53 5.72 14.26
C LYS A 7 6.89 4.23 14.21
N GLU A 8 8.16 3.89 14.36
CA GLU A 8 8.59 2.50 14.41
C GLU A 8 8.70 1.99 15.86
N ILE A 9 8.22 0.77 16.10
CA ILE A 9 8.22 0.15 17.44
C ILE A 9 8.46 -1.35 17.35
N GLY A 10 9.29 -1.91 18.24
CA GLY A 10 9.49 -3.36 18.31
C GLY A 10 8.26 -4.09 18.84
N VAL A 11 8.05 -5.33 18.39
CA VAL A 11 6.87 -6.16 18.74
C VAL A 11 6.64 -6.33 20.24
N THR A 12 7.71 -6.45 21.04
CA THR A 12 7.62 -6.58 22.51
C THR A 12 7.05 -5.31 23.12
N LYS A 13 7.60 -4.14 22.75
CA LYS A 13 7.14 -2.84 23.23
C LYS A 13 5.72 -2.52 22.72
N ALA A 14 5.41 -2.90 21.49
CA ALA A 14 4.07 -2.75 20.93
C ALA A 14 3.00 -3.52 21.72
N ARG A 15 3.34 -4.71 22.24
CA ARG A 15 2.46 -5.48 23.13
C ARG A 15 2.24 -4.77 24.46
N GLU A 16 3.29 -4.20 25.05
CA GLU A 16 3.23 -3.50 26.34
C GLU A 16 2.45 -2.19 26.26
N GLU A 17 2.60 -1.45 25.16
CA GLU A 17 2.02 -0.11 24.98
C GLU A 17 0.77 -0.11 24.09
N PHE A 18 0.16 -1.27 23.81
CA PHE A 18 -0.87 -1.40 22.78
C PHE A 18 -2.04 -0.43 22.98
N SER A 19 -2.51 -0.25 24.21
CA SER A 19 -3.59 0.70 24.51
C SER A 19 -3.22 2.16 24.20
N ASN A 20 -1.95 2.54 24.39
CA ASN A 20 -1.46 3.89 24.07
C ASN A 20 -1.32 4.07 22.56
N ILE A 21 -0.83 3.04 21.86
CA ILE A 21 -0.75 3.03 20.39
C ILE A 21 -2.15 3.25 19.78
N ILE A 22 -3.17 2.55 20.27
CA ILE A 22 -4.55 2.72 19.77
C ILE A 22 -5.07 4.14 20.02
N LYS A 23 -4.85 4.70 21.21
CA LYS A 23 -5.22 6.10 21.52
C LYS A 23 -4.50 7.08 20.58
N ASP A 24 -3.19 6.95 20.42
CA ASP A 24 -2.40 7.82 19.55
C ASP A 24 -2.89 7.77 18.11
N VAL A 25 -3.11 6.57 17.58
CA VAL A 25 -3.59 6.37 16.20
C VAL A 25 -4.98 6.97 16.02
N GLN A 26 -5.86 6.86 17.03
CA GLN A 26 -7.20 7.43 16.98
C GLN A 26 -7.20 8.97 16.95
N TYR A 27 -6.33 9.63 17.73
CA TYR A 27 -6.40 11.07 17.97
C TYR A 27 -5.33 11.91 17.25
N GLN A 28 -4.14 11.36 16.97
CA GLN A 28 -2.98 12.14 16.51
C GLN A 28 -2.64 11.99 15.02
N SER A 29 -3.45 11.24 14.25
CA SER A 29 -3.27 11.06 12.80
C SER A 29 -1.94 10.40 12.39
N GLY A 30 -1.32 9.59 13.26
CA GLY A 30 -0.08 8.85 12.98
C GLY A 30 -0.32 7.37 12.70
N ALA A 31 0.66 6.70 12.10
CA ALA A 31 0.70 5.24 11.97
C ALA A 31 1.86 4.69 12.81
N TYR A 32 1.68 3.48 13.35
CA TYR A 32 2.77 2.73 13.98
C TYR A 32 3.16 1.56 13.09
N VAL A 33 4.44 1.42 12.79
CA VAL A 33 5.02 0.26 12.12
C VAL A 33 5.68 -0.62 13.17
N ILE A 34 5.21 -1.86 13.27
CA ILE A 34 5.72 -2.84 14.22
C ILE A 34 6.84 -3.63 13.55
N SER A 35 8.01 -3.68 14.19
CA SER A 35 9.15 -4.48 13.74
C SER A 35 9.47 -5.65 14.67
N ARG A 36 9.97 -6.74 14.09
CA ARG A 36 10.44 -7.94 14.80
C ARG A 36 11.79 -8.33 14.23
N HIS A 37 12.82 -8.40 15.08
CA HIS A 37 14.21 -8.66 14.66
C HIS A 37 14.70 -7.70 13.54
N GLY A 38 14.26 -6.44 13.57
CA GLY A 38 14.63 -5.42 12.57
C GLY A 38 13.78 -5.43 11.30
N GLU A 39 12.91 -6.42 11.11
CA GLU A 39 12.01 -6.47 9.95
C GLU A 39 10.64 -5.88 10.27
N LYS A 40 10.06 -5.11 9.34
CA LYS A 40 8.72 -4.54 9.46
C LYS A 40 7.67 -5.62 9.20
N VAL A 41 6.85 -5.94 10.20
CA VAL A 41 5.93 -7.10 10.14
C VAL A 41 4.45 -6.73 10.19
N ALA A 42 4.11 -5.56 10.73
CA ALA A 42 2.72 -5.09 10.80
C ALA A 42 2.64 -3.57 10.89
N ALA A 43 1.45 -3.02 10.64
CA ALA A 43 1.15 -1.61 10.86
C ALA A 43 -0.17 -1.44 11.61
N VAL A 44 -0.23 -0.47 12.51
CA VAL A 44 -1.45 -0.02 13.17
C VAL A 44 -1.81 1.34 12.62
N VAL A 45 -3.00 1.42 12.01
CA VAL A 45 -3.51 2.61 11.33
C VAL A 45 -4.95 2.88 11.77
N PRO A 46 -5.46 4.12 11.61
CA PRO A 46 -6.87 4.39 11.87
C PRO A 46 -7.74 3.49 10.98
N VAL A 47 -8.88 3.02 11.52
CA VAL A 47 -9.77 2.13 10.78
C VAL A 47 -10.23 2.74 9.46
N GLN A 48 -10.44 4.06 9.42
CA GLN A 48 -10.81 4.78 8.20
C GLN A 48 -9.76 4.60 7.09
N VAL A 49 -8.47 4.70 7.42
CA VAL A 49 -7.37 4.53 6.47
C VAL A 49 -7.37 3.11 5.90
N TYR A 50 -7.54 2.10 6.76
CA TYR A 50 -7.66 0.71 6.31
C TYR A 50 -8.87 0.50 5.38
N GLN A 51 -10.03 1.08 5.72
CA GLN A 51 -11.23 0.98 4.90
C GLN A 51 -11.07 1.70 3.55
N ASP A 52 -10.41 2.86 3.52
CA ASP A 52 -10.15 3.59 2.29
C ASP A 52 -9.21 2.81 1.37
N TRP A 53 -8.16 2.18 1.91
CA TRP A 53 -7.32 1.27 1.13
C TRP A 53 -8.10 0.07 0.60
N LYS A 54 -8.99 -0.51 1.41
CA LYS A 54 -9.86 -1.61 0.96
C LYS A 54 -10.79 -1.17 -0.19
N LYS A 55 -11.35 0.03 -0.12
CA LYS A 55 -12.20 0.62 -1.17
C LYS A 55 -11.41 0.94 -2.43
N GLN A 56 -10.24 1.56 -2.29
CA GLN A 56 -9.34 1.86 -3.42
C GLN A 56 -8.94 0.58 -4.15
N ARG A 57 -8.65 -0.49 -3.42
CA ARG A 57 -8.34 -1.78 -4.03
C ARG A 57 -9.50 -2.30 -4.88
N LYS A 58 -10.74 -2.19 -4.38
CA LYS A 58 -11.94 -2.56 -5.14
C LYS A 58 -12.13 -1.68 -6.38
N GLY A 59 -12.10 -0.36 -6.21
CA GLY A 59 -12.30 0.60 -7.31
C GLY A 59 -11.20 0.53 -8.37
N PHE A 60 -9.96 0.24 -7.98
CA PHE A 60 -8.85 0.04 -8.91
C PHE A 60 -9.06 -1.18 -9.82
N PHE A 61 -9.53 -2.31 -9.26
CA PHE A 61 -9.86 -3.48 -10.06
C PHE A 61 -11.09 -3.26 -10.94
N ASP A 62 -12.09 -2.52 -10.46
CA ASP A 62 -13.25 -2.15 -11.25
C ASP A 62 -12.84 -1.24 -12.44
N GLN A 63 -11.91 -0.31 -12.23
CA GLN A 63 -11.34 0.51 -13.31
C GLN A 63 -10.51 -0.31 -14.30
N ILE A 64 -9.69 -1.26 -13.85
CA ILE A 64 -8.96 -2.16 -14.77
C ILE A 64 -9.94 -2.97 -15.61
N ARG A 65 -11.01 -3.49 -15.01
CA ARG A 65 -12.04 -4.24 -15.72
C ARG A 65 -12.76 -3.36 -16.74
N GLU A 66 -13.13 -2.14 -16.37
CA GLU A 66 -13.75 -1.18 -17.29
C GLU A 66 -12.81 -0.81 -18.45
N ILE A 67 -11.50 -0.66 -18.19
CA ILE A 67 -10.50 -0.44 -19.23
C ILE A 67 -10.38 -1.67 -20.14
N GLN A 68 -10.35 -2.89 -19.59
CA GLN A 68 -10.29 -4.13 -20.38
C GLN A 68 -11.54 -4.32 -21.25
N GLU A 69 -12.73 -4.07 -20.70
CA GLU A 69 -14.00 -4.15 -21.44
C GLU A 69 -14.09 -3.09 -22.54
N LYS A 70 -13.56 -1.89 -22.31
CA LYS A 70 -13.52 -0.81 -23.32
C LYS A 70 -12.38 -0.95 -24.32
N ALA A 71 -11.30 -1.67 -23.97
CA ALA A 71 -10.14 -1.79 -24.83
C ALA A 71 -10.39 -2.71 -26.03
N ASP A 72 -11.33 -3.66 -25.95
CA ASP A 72 -11.63 -4.65 -27.01
C ASP A 72 -10.37 -5.33 -27.60
N LEU A 73 -9.28 -5.35 -26.82
CA LEU A 73 -8.01 -5.96 -27.21
C LEU A 73 -8.10 -7.45 -26.88
N GLY A 74 -7.76 -8.28 -27.85
CA GLY A 74 -7.64 -9.71 -27.63
C GLY A 74 -6.65 -10.01 -26.47
N PRO A 75 -6.81 -11.10 -25.72
CA PRO A 75 -5.96 -11.44 -24.56
C PRO A 75 -4.46 -11.42 -24.85
N GLN A 76 -4.04 -11.69 -26.10
CA GLN A 76 -2.65 -11.61 -26.52
C GLN A 76 -2.13 -10.16 -26.61
N GLU A 77 -2.88 -9.23 -27.20
CA GLU A 77 -2.45 -7.82 -27.37
C GLU A 77 -2.38 -7.10 -26.01
N ALA A 78 -3.32 -7.37 -25.10
CA ALA A 78 -3.28 -6.83 -23.75
C ALA A 78 -2.06 -7.34 -22.96
N SER A 79 -1.69 -8.62 -23.13
CA SER A 79 -0.52 -9.21 -22.48
C SER A 79 0.78 -8.63 -23.02
N GLN A 80 0.85 -8.37 -24.32
CA GLN A 80 2.01 -7.75 -24.97
C GLN A 80 2.20 -6.31 -24.51
N LEU A 81 1.13 -5.52 -24.49
CA LEU A 81 1.17 -4.12 -24.04
C LEU A 81 1.55 -4.01 -22.55
N ALA A 82 1.05 -4.91 -21.71
CA ALA A 82 1.44 -4.96 -20.31
C ALA A 82 2.92 -5.33 -20.12
N ALA A 83 3.44 -6.28 -20.91
CA ALA A 83 4.85 -6.66 -20.87
C ALA A 83 5.77 -5.50 -21.30
N GLU A 84 5.40 -4.76 -22.33
CA GLU A 84 6.14 -3.57 -22.80
C GLU A 84 6.14 -2.44 -21.76
N ALA A 85 5.00 -2.16 -21.14
CA ALA A 85 4.91 -1.15 -20.08
C ALA A 85 5.76 -1.51 -18.85
N VAL A 86 5.77 -2.78 -18.44
CA VAL A 86 6.61 -3.26 -17.33
C VAL A 86 8.10 -3.20 -17.70
N ALA A 87 8.46 -3.52 -18.95
CA ALA A 87 9.84 -3.44 -19.43
C ALA A 87 10.35 -1.99 -19.42
N ALA A 88 9.56 -1.02 -19.91
CA ALA A 88 9.92 0.39 -19.92
C ALA A 88 10.23 0.93 -18.51
N VAL A 89 9.38 0.62 -17.53
CA VAL A 89 9.59 1.05 -16.13
C VAL A 89 10.84 0.41 -15.52
N ARG A 90 11.17 -0.83 -15.90
CA ARG A 90 12.41 -1.49 -15.44
C ARG A 90 13.65 -0.84 -16.05
N SER A 91 13.63 -0.53 -17.33
CA SER A 91 14.73 0.14 -18.04
C SER A 91 15.01 1.55 -17.51
N GLU A 92 13.96 2.32 -17.16
CA GLU A 92 14.11 3.63 -16.53
C GLU A 92 14.70 3.55 -15.11
N LYS A 93 14.51 2.41 -14.42
CA LYS A 93 15.05 2.17 -13.09
C LYS A 93 16.54 1.78 -13.12
N ASP A 94 16.94 1.05 -14.15
CA ASP A 94 18.34 0.66 -14.38
C ASP A 94 19.21 1.83 -14.87
N GLN A 95 18.65 2.82 -15.57
CA GLN A 95 19.37 4.04 -15.97
C GLN A 95 19.56 5.07 -14.85
N LYS A 96 18.90 4.89 -13.69
CA LYS A 96 19.01 5.79 -12.53
C LYS A 96 19.82 5.20 -11.35
N SER A 97 20.48 4.06 -11.55
CA SER A 97 21.43 3.46 -10.58
C SER A 97 22.87 3.69 -10.98
#